data_AF-A0ABC8JEK4-F1
#
_entry.id   AF-A0ABC8JEK4-F1
#
_cell.length_a   1.000
_cell.length_b   1.000
_cell.length_c   1.000
_cell.angle_alpha   90.00
_cell.angle_beta   90.00
_cell.angle_gamma   90.00
#
_symmetry.space_group_name_H-M   'P 1'
#
loop_
_entity.id
_entity.type
_entity.pdbx_description
1 polymer ?
#
loop_
_entity_poly.entity_id
_entity_poly.type
_entity_poly.pdbx_seq_one_letter_code
_entity_poly.pdbx_strand_id
1 'polypeptide(L)'
;MNFVGDTSIRFADKVLKFTGSGKMKRRIFILTDFAIYLIDPETEGMTRRIGLAAVEKVCLSKLSDNFFAVIIPTEYDLFMASTRKTELVQVMVDVTKTASDYDLEVLLSNRFEYNASASLVKEVSFEESEEGIKTRFKWK
;
A
#
# COMPACT_ATOMS: atom_id res chain seq x y z
N MET A 1 15.71 -2.78 15.15
CA MET A 1 15.34 -3.57 13.96
C MET A 1 16.46 -3.48 12.95
N ASN A 2 16.91 -4.60 12.40
CA ASN A 2 17.92 -4.62 11.34
C ASN A 2 17.21 -4.77 9.99
N PHE A 3 17.33 -3.78 9.10
CA PHE A 3 16.87 -3.88 7.72
C PHE A 3 17.96 -4.59 6.91
N VAL A 4 17.67 -5.78 6.39
CA VAL A 4 18.70 -6.65 5.80
C VAL A 4 19.01 -6.19 4.37
N GLY A 5 20.22 -5.69 4.15
CA GLY A 5 20.71 -5.24 2.84
C GLY A 5 20.23 -3.85 2.40
N ASP A 6 19.40 -3.19 3.21
CA ASP A 6 18.93 -1.83 2.92
C ASP A 6 19.91 -0.78 3.40
N THR A 7 20.20 0.19 2.53
CA THR A 7 21.17 1.25 2.81
C THR A 7 20.54 2.50 3.42
N SER A 8 19.26 2.77 3.16
CA SER A 8 18.57 3.95 3.68
C SER A 8 17.06 3.78 3.80
N ILE A 9 16.46 4.47 4.78
CA ILE A 9 15.00 4.66 4.87
C ILE A 9 14.64 5.87 4.01
N ARG A 10 13.73 5.67 3.06
CA ARG A 10 13.27 6.70 2.12
C ARG A 10 11.96 7.34 2.55
N PHE A 11 11.09 6.58 3.19
CA PHE A 11 9.85 7.07 3.76
C PHE A 11 9.50 6.25 5.00
N ALA A 12 8.97 6.92 6.03
CA ALA A 12 8.41 6.25 7.20
C ALA A 12 7.20 7.03 7.72
N ASP A 13 6.07 6.35 7.90
CA ASP A 13 4.87 6.95 8.46
C ASP A 13 3.94 5.92 9.11
N LYS A 14 3.02 6.38 9.94
CA LYS A 14 1.92 5.56 10.46
C LYS A 14 0.81 5.49 9.42
N VAL A 15 0.39 4.28 9.07
CA VAL A 15 -0.69 4.02 8.12
C VAL A 15 -1.79 3.16 8.76
N LEU A 16 -2.99 3.22 8.19
CA LEU A 16 -4.05 2.26 8.47
C LEU A 16 -4.02 1.16 7.42
N LYS A 17 -3.86 -0.10 7.86
CA LYS A 17 -4.00 -1.29 7.02
C LYS A 17 -5.39 -1.89 7.20
N PHE A 18 -6.03 -2.25 6.10
CA PHE A 18 -7.30 -2.95 6.09
C PHE A 18 -7.05 -4.45 5.90
N THR A 19 -7.58 -5.29 6.80
CA THR A 19 -7.43 -6.75 6.71
C THR A 19 -8.45 -7.37 5.76
N GLY A 20 -8.24 -8.64 5.40
CA GLY A 20 -9.25 -9.45 4.69
C GLY A 20 -10.61 -9.51 5.40
N SER A 21 -10.64 -9.41 6.73
CA SER A 21 -11.89 -9.31 7.50
C SER A 21 -12.51 -7.90 7.54
N GLY A 22 -11.86 -6.89 6.96
CA GLY A 22 -12.32 -5.49 6.99
C GLY A 22 -11.92 -4.73 8.25
N LYS A 23 -11.17 -5.34 9.18
CA LYS A 23 -10.66 -4.62 10.36
C LYS A 23 -9.55 -3.66 9.95
N MET A 24 -9.54 -2.49 10.57
CA MET A 24 -8.45 -1.53 10.46
C MET A 24 -7.39 -1.81 11.52
N LYS A 25 -6.13 -1.87 11.11
CA LYS A 25 -4.97 -2.02 12.01
C LYS A 25 -3.96 -0.93 11.73
N ARG A 26 -3.44 -0.30 12.79
CA ARG A 26 -2.33 0.65 12.68
C ARG A 26 -1.04 -0.09 12.34
N ARG A 27 -0.26 0.42 11.40
CA ARG A 27 1.08 -0.09 11.06
C ARG A 27 2.04 1.07 10.89
N ILE A 28 3.31 0.86 11.21
CA ILE A 28 4.37 1.74 10.72
C ILE A 28 4.76 1.18 9.36
N PHE A 29 4.59 1.99 8.32
CA PHE A 29 5.03 1.72 6.96
C PHE A 29 6.42 2.32 6.80
N ILE A 30 7.39 1.50 6.44
CA ILE A 30 8.74 1.95 6.12
C ILE A 30 9.06 1.51 4.70
N LEU A 31 9.48 2.46 3.87
CA LEU A 31 10.02 2.23 2.55
C LEU A 31 11.52 2.45 2.58
N THR A 32 12.26 1.48 2.08
CA THR A 32 13.71 1.55 1.87
C THR A 32 14.03 1.54 0.38
N ASP A 33 15.31 1.50 0.05
CA ASP A 33 15.82 1.32 -1.32
C ASP A 33 15.36 0.01 -1.99
N PHE A 34 15.06 -1.04 -1.23
CA PHE A 34 14.75 -2.36 -1.79
C PHE A 34 13.43 -2.97 -1.33
N ALA A 35 12.81 -2.48 -0.26
CA ALA A 35 11.64 -3.12 0.31
C ALA A 35 10.68 -2.19 1.06
N ILE A 36 9.45 -2.66 1.16
CA ILE A 36 8.42 -2.15 2.06
C ILE A 36 8.41 -3.03 3.31
N TYR A 37 8.44 -2.39 4.48
CA TYR A 37 8.32 -3.02 5.78
C TYR A 37 7.05 -2.54 6.48
N LEU A 38 6.29 -3.49 7.04
CA LEU A 38 5.15 -3.20 7.89
C LEU A 38 5.45 -3.66 9.32
N ILE A 39 5.47 -2.72 10.25
CA ILE A 39 5.74 -2.98 11.65
C ILE A 39 4.45 -2.80 12.45
N ASP A 40 4.20 -3.71 13.38
CA ASP A 40 3.15 -3.53 14.37
C ASP A 40 3.67 -2.58 15.47
N PRO A 41 3.07 -1.39 15.65
CA PRO A 41 3.53 -0.45 16.67
C PRO A 41 3.28 -0.93 18.10
N GLU A 42 2.41 -1.92 18.31
CA GLU A 42 2.09 -2.43 19.66
C GLU A 42 3.10 -3.48 20.12
N THR A 43 3.55 -4.34 19.20
CA THR A 43 4.49 -5.43 19.52
C THR A 43 5.93 -5.12 19.09
N GLU A 44 6.14 -4.00 18.40
CA GLU A 44 7.40 -3.65 17.72
C GLU A 44 7.90 -4.76 16.78
N GLY A 45 6.99 -5.63 16.32
CA GLY A 45 7.31 -6.77 15.47
C GLY A 45 7.17 -6.42 13.98
N MET A 46 8.13 -6.87 13.17
CA MET A 46 7.98 -6.82 11.70
C MET A 46 6.91 -7.84 11.29
N THR A 47 5.79 -7.33 10.77
CA THR A 47 4.66 -8.17 10.32
C THR A 47 4.76 -8.56 8.86
N ARG A 48 5.48 -7.78 8.05
CA ARG A 48 5.70 -8.08 6.63
C ARG A 48 6.92 -7.35 6.09
N ARG A 49 7.61 -7.99 5.15
CA ARG A 49 8.63 -7.40 4.27
C ARG A 49 8.27 -7.77 2.82
N ILE A 50 8.15 -6.78 1.95
CA ILE A 50 7.85 -6.95 0.53
C ILE A 50 8.99 -6.33 -0.27
N GLY A 51 9.66 -7.09 -1.12
CA GLY A 51 10.67 -6.52 -2.01
C GLY A 51 10.00 -5.61 -3.06
N LEU A 52 10.60 -4.47 -3.38
CA LEU A 52 10.06 -3.55 -4.39
C LEU A 52 9.95 -4.22 -5.76
N ALA A 53 10.87 -5.13 -6.10
CA ALA A 53 10.81 -5.93 -7.32
C ALA A 53 9.59 -6.89 -7.40
N ALA A 54 8.88 -7.12 -6.29
CA ALA A 54 7.66 -7.93 -6.27
C ALA A 54 6.39 -7.07 -6.45
N VAL A 55 6.50 -5.75 -6.41
CA VAL A 55 5.37 -4.83 -6.59
C VAL A 55 5.11 -4.64 -8.08
N GLU A 56 3.93 -5.03 -8.54
CA GLU A 56 3.51 -4.82 -9.94
C GLU A 56 3.09 -3.37 -10.17
N LYS A 57 2.15 -2.90 -9.33
CA LYS A 57 1.57 -1.56 -9.44
C LYS A 57 1.05 -1.03 -8.11
N VAL A 58 0.83 0.27 -8.07
CA VAL A 58 0.10 0.96 -6.98
C VAL A 58 -1.21 1.50 -7.51
N CYS A 59 -2.33 1.17 -6.85
CA CYS A 59 -3.65 1.65 -7.22
C CYS A 59 -4.08 2.81 -6.31
N LEU A 60 -4.63 3.86 -6.91
CA LEU A 60 -5.08 5.07 -6.26
C LEU A 60 -6.46 5.48 -6.78
N SER A 61 -7.31 5.96 -5.89
CA SER A 61 -8.52 6.69 -6.26
C SER A 61 -8.15 8.02 -6.94
N LYS A 62 -8.99 8.48 -7.88
CA LYS A 62 -8.88 9.81 -8.50
C LYS A 62 -9.37 10.93 -7.56
N LEU A 63 -9.94 10.58 -6.42
CA LEU A 63 -10.52 11.52 -5.46
C LEU A 63 -9.50 11.91 -4.39
N SER A 64 -9.77 13.02 -3.69
CA SER A 64 -8.95 13.52 -2.57
C SER A 64 -9.16 12.72 -1.28
N ASP A 65 -9.01 11.40 -1.36
CA ASP A 65 -8.99 10.49 -0.22
C ASP A 65 -7.57 10.05 0.16
N ASN A 66 -7.46 9.22 1.19
CA ASN A 66 -6.19 8.72 1.71
C ASN A 66 -5.86 7.28 1.28
N PHE A 67 -6.68 6.66 0.42
CA PHE A 67 -6.61 5.22 0.15
C PHE A 67 -5.68 4.86 -1.01
N PHE A 68 -4.95 3.76 -0.84
CA PHE A 68 -4.10 3.18 -1.87
C PHE A 68 -4.01 1.67 -1.72
N ALA A 69 -3.73 0.97 -2.83
CA ALA A 69 -3.34 -0.43 -2.81
C ALA A 69 -1.95 -0.64 -3.39
N VAL A 70 -1.20 -1.59 -2.83
CA VAL A 70 0.05 -2.10 -3.38
C VAL A 70 -0.23 -3.51 -3.90
N ILE A 71 -0.12 -3.70 -5.20
CA ILE A 71 -0.40 -4.97 -5.89
C ILE A 71 0.88 -5.80 -5.98
N ILE A 72 0.84 -7.02 -5.47
CA ILE A 72 2.00 -7.88 -5.25
C ILE A 72 1.66 -9.30 -5.74
N PRO A 73 1.84 -9.61 -7.04
CA PRO A 73 1.33 -10.86 -7.63
C PRO A 73 1.85 -12.15 -7.00
N THR A 74 3.04 -12.10 -6.40
CA THR A 74 3.67 -13.26 -5.76
C THR A 74 3.11 -13.56 -4.37
N GLU A 75 2.28 -12.68 -3.81
CA GLU A 75 1.65 -12.84 -2.50
C GLU A 75 0.31 -12.08 -2.43
N TYR A 76 -0.20 -11.76 -1.24
CA TYR A 76 -1.45 -10.98 -1.11
C TYR A 76 -1.18 -9.46 -1.13
N ASP A 77 -2.13 -8.68 -1.62
CA ASP A 77 -1.99 -7.24 -1.77
C ASP A 77 -2.09 -6.50 -0.44
N LEU A 78 -1.66 -5.24 -0.43
CA LEU A 78 -1.91 -4.32 0.68
C LEU A 78 -2.99 -3.32 0.28
N PHE A 79 -4.02 -3.16 1.10
CA PHE A 79 -4.93 -2.02 1.01
C PHE A 79 -4.79 -1.16 2.27
N MET A 80 -4.46 0.12 2.08
CA MET A 80 -4.01 1.00 3.16
C MET A 80 -4.55 2.43 2.99
N ALA A 81 -4.49 3.20 4.08
CA ALA A 81 -4.72 4.63 4.07
C ALA A 81 -3.56 5.39 4.73
N SER A 82 -3.11 6.47 4.08
CA SER A 82 -2.09 7.40 4.59
C SER A 82 -2.52 8.84 4.29
N THR A 83 -2.38 9.74 5.27
CA THR A 83 -2.56 11.18 5.07
C THR A 83 -1.47 11.80 4.21
N ARG A 84 -0.34 11.09 4.01
CA ARG A 84 0.79 11.46 3.15
C ARG A 84 0.82 10.60 1.88
N LYS A 85 -0.33 10.11 1.42
CA LYS A 85 -0.48 9.21 0.26
C LYS A 85 0.30 9.68 -0.96
N THR A 86 0.15 10.95 -1.35
CA THR A 86 0.81 11.51 -2.53
C THR A 86 2.33 11.47 -2.42
N GLU A 87 2.87 11.87 -1.26
CA GLU A 87 4.31 11.81 -1.00
C GLU A 87 4.81 10.37 -0.98
N LEU A 88 4.11 9.47 -0.28
CA LEU A 88 4.45 8.04 -0.20
C LEU A 88 4.57 7.43 -1.61
N VAL A 89 3.55 7.65 -2.47
CA VAL A 89 3.55 7.08 -3.83
C VAL A 89 4.64 7.71 -4.69
N GLN A 90 4.88 9.02 -4.57
CA GLN A 90 5.97 9.66 -5.30
C GLN A 90 7.32 9.04 -4.92
N VAL A 91 7.59 8.85 -3.63
CA VAL A 91 8.83 8.20 -3.17
C VAL A 91 8.90 6.74 -3.65
N MET A 92 7.78 6.00 -3.66
CA MET A 92 7.76 4.64 -4.23
C MET A 92 8.15 4.60 -5.70
N VAL A 93 7.63 5.53 -6.51
CA VAL A 93 7.96 5.65 -7.95
C VAL A 93 9.45 5.98 -8.11
N ASP A 94 9.93 7.01 -7.39
CA ASP A 94 11.31 7.48 -7.50
C ASP A 94 12.33 6.41 -7.09
N VAL A 95 12.06 5.70 -5.99
CA VAL A 95 12.94 4.64 -5.50
C VAL A 95 12.95 3.45 -6.44
N THR A 96 11.78 3.02 -6.95
CA THR A 96 11.69 1.86 -7.86
C THR A 96 12.46 2.13 -9.14
N LYS A 97 12.29 3.33 -9.72
CA LYS A 97 13.01 3.77 -10.93
C LYS A 97 14.52 3.87 -10.73
N THR A 98 14.97 4.23 -9.52
CA THR A 98 16.41 4.34 -9.20
C THR A 98 17.04 2.98 -8.94
N ALA A 99 16.30 2.04 -8.33
CA ALA A 99 16.80 0.72 -7.95
C ALA A 99 16.77 -0.30 -9.10
N SER A 100 15.86 -0.11 -10.05
CA SER A 100 15.68 -0.92 -11.24
C SER A 100 15.23 0.01 -12.36
N ASP A 101 15.71 -0.12 -13.59
CA ASP A 101 15.22 0.66 -14.74
C ASP A 101 13.73 0.37 -15.10
N TYR A 102 12.96 -0.18 -14.15
CA TYR A 102 11.54 -0.45 -14.19
C TYR A 102 10.75 0.77 -13.66
N ASP A 103 9.80 1.23 -14.46
CA ASP A 103 8.84 2.25 -14.02
C ASP A 103 7.66 1.57 -13.31
N LEU A 104 7.51 1.86 -12.01
CA LEU A 104 6.37 1.41 -11.22
C LEU A 104 5.06 1.97 -11.79
N GLU A 105 4.14 1.09 -12.17
CA GLU A 105 2.83 1.51 -12.66
C GLU A 105 1.99 2.12 -11.51
N VAL A 106 1.41 3.30 -11.77
CA VAL A 106 0.45 3.95 -10.89
C VAL A 106 -0.92 3.98 -11.57
N LEU A 107 -1.83 3.13 -11.11
CA LEU A 107 -3.20 3.05 -11.62
C LEU A 107 -4.10 4.05 -10.89
N LEU A 108 -4.57 5.07 -11.60
CA LEU A 108 -5.58 6.01 -11.11
C LEU A 108 -6.99 5.56 -11.52
N SER A 109 -7.72 4.96 -10.57
CA SER A 109 -9.09 4.48 -10.77
C SER A 109 -9.93 4.60 -9.51
N ASN A 110 -11.18 5.05 -9.65
CA ASN A 110 -12.16 5.06 -8.58
C ASN A 110 -12.74 3.66 -8.30
N ARG A 111 -12.24 2.63 -8.98
CA ARG A 111 -12.61 1.23 -8.77
C ARG A 111 -11.46 0.32 -9.15
N PHE A 112 -11.06 -0.56 -8.23
CA PHE A 112 -10.04 -1.57 -8.51
C PHE A 112 -10.18 -2.78 -7.58
N GLU A 113 -9.55 -3.87 -7.99
CA GLU A 113 -9.49 -5.12 -7.25
C GLU A 113 -8.14 -5.27 -6.55
N TYR A 114 -8.15 -6.03 -5.45
CA TYR A 114 -6.96 -6.43 -4.74
C TYR A 114 -7.20 -7.77 -4.01
N ASN A 115 -6.14 -8.57 -3.92
CA ASN A 115 -6.08 -9.84 -3.19
C ASN A 115 -5.89 -9.56 -1.70
N ALA A 116 -6.98 -9.52 -0.93
CA ALA A 116 -6.91 -9.26 0.51
C ALA A 116 -6.32 -10.45 1.32
N SER A 117 -6.29 -11.64 0.73
CA SER A 117 -5.55 -12.82 1.16
C SER A 117 -5.34 -13.76 -0.04
N ALA A 118 -4.69 -14.91 0.17
CA ALA A 118 -4.46 -15.92 -0.89
C ALA A 118 -5.76 -16.50 -1.50
N SER A 119 -6.91 -16.37 -0.83
CA SER A 119 -8.19 -16.94 -1.28
C SER A 119 -9.32 -15.91 -1.28
N LEU A 120 -9.00 -14.62 -1.18
CA LEU A 120 -10.01 -13.57 -1.05
C LEU A 120 -9.64 -12.37 -1.91
N VAL A 121 -10.40 -12.20 -2.99
CA VAL A 121 -10.37 -10.99 -3.82
C VAL A 121 -11.43 -10.02 -3.33
N LYS A 122 -11.07 -8.75 -3.25
CA LYS A 122 -11.98 -7.67 -2.95
C LYS A 122 -11.92 -6.61 -4.02
N GLU A 123 -13.07 -6.01 -4.27
CA GLU A 123 -13.17 -4.80 -5.06
C GLU A 123 -13.46 -3.63 -4.12
N VAL A 124 -12.73 -2.54 -4.31
CA VAL A 124 -13.01 -1.25 -3.66
C VAL A 124 -13.46 -0.25 -4.71
N SER A 125 -14.45 0.56 -4.36
CA SER A 125 -14.92 1.67 -5.19
C SER A 125 -15.09 2.95 -4.37
N PHE A 126 -14.78 4.09 -4.98
CA PHE A 126 -14.83 5.42 -4.38
C PHE A 126 -15.81 6.30 -5.16
N GLU A 127 -16.66 7.03 -4.44
CA GLU A 127 -17.66 7.91 -5.02
C GLU A 127 -17.75 9.22 -4.21
N GLU A 128 -17.83 10.35 -4.90
CA GLU A 128 -18.16 11.63 -4.25
C GLU A 128 -19.64 11.68 -3.89
N SER A 129 -19.93 12.20 -2.71
CA SER A 129 -21.29 12.45 -2.24
C SER A 129 -21.36 13.75 -1.46
N GLU A 130 -22.56 14.20 -1.13
CA GLU A 130 -22.78 15.41 -0.31
C GLU A 130 -22.07 15.35 1.06
N GLU A 131 -21.85 14.14 1.59
CA GLU A 131 -21.18 13.88 2.88
C GLU A 131 -19.66 13.67 2.73
N GLY A 132 -19.10 13.86 1.53
CA GLY A 132 -17.71 13.57 1.19
C GLY A 132 -17.54 12.26 0.43
N ILE A 133 -16.34 11.68 0.48
CA ILE A 133 -15.98 10.50 -0.33
C ILE A 133 -16.49 9.22 0.35
N LYS A 134 -17.40 8.52 -0.32
CA LYS A 134 -17.91 7.21 0.09
C LYS A 134 -17.02 6.11 -0.46
N THR A 135 -16.52 5.25 0.43
CA THR A 135 -15.74 4.06 0.08
C THR A 135 -16.59 2.81 0.27
N ARG A 136 -16.70 1.97 -0.75
CA ARG A 136 -17.48 0.71 -0.71
C ARG A 136 -16.60 -0.48 -1.04
N PHE A 137 -16.81 -1.57 -0.32
CA PHE A 137 -16.13 -2.85 -0.52
C PHE A 137 -17.12 -3.91 -1.00
N LYS A 138 -16.74 -4.66 -2.04
CA LYS A 138 -17.46 -5.84 -2.51
C LYS A 138 -16.55 -7.06 -2.46
N TRP A 139 -17.14 -8.18 -2.08
CA TRP A 139 -16.50 -9.49 -2.06
C TRP A 139 -16.72 -10.12 -3.43
N LYS A 140 -15.67 -10.68 -4.02
CA LYS A 140 -15.76 -11.44 -5.26
C LYS A 140 -15.58 -12.93 -5.01
#